data_AF-K1UDW0-F1
#
_entry.id   AF-K1UDW0-F1
#
_cell.length_a   1.000
_cell.length_b   1.000
_cell.length_c   1.000
_cell.angle_alpha   90.00
_cell.angle_beta   90.00
_cell.angle_gamma   90.00
#
_symmetry.space_group_name_H-M   'P 1'
#
loop_
_entity.id
_entity.type
_entity.pdbx_description
1 polymer ?
#
loop_
_entity_poly.entity_id
_entity_poly.type
_entity_poly.pdbx_seq_one_letter_code
_entity_poly.pdbx_strand_id
1 'polypeptide(L)'
;MTDIFRFIRFFVSVASGQAADAVAARNLLSDAISLVPKESVRVGTTDTAMYYPRLAGERVTLLANHTSMIGERHLIDILHARGFDVTAIFAPEHGFRGTADPGEHMGGSVDAATGIP
;
A
#
# COMPACT_ATOMS: atom_id res chain seq x y z
N MET A 1 22.52 18.37 25.83
CA MET A 1 21.73 19.57 25.52
C MET A 1 22.62 20.46 24.66
N THR A 2 22.66 20.19 23.35
CA THR A 2 23.54 20.90 22.41
C THR A 2 22.83 21.04 21.07
N ASP A 3 22.58 22.30 20.74
CA ASP A 3 22.52 22.93 19.42
C ASP A 3 21.38 22.59 18.46
N ILE A 4 20.27 23.27 18.78
CA ILE A 4 19.12 23.58 17.94
C ILE A 4 19.51 24.70 16.95
N PHE A 5 19.32 24.41 15.66
CA PHE A 5 19.15 25.32 14.52
C PHE A 5 19.99 26.61 14.42
N ARG A 6 20.95 26.62 13.49
CA ARG A 6 21.29 27.82 12.72
C ARG A 6 21.96 27.51 11.37
N PHE A 7 21.18 27.10 10.38
CA PHE A 7 21.60 27.10 8.98
C PHE A 7 21.09 28.38 8.30
N ILE A 8 21.87 29.47 8.40
CA ILE A 8 21.68 30.62 7.51
C ILE A 8 22.44 30.28 6.23
N ARG A 9 21.70 29.88 5.20
CA ARG A 9 22.25 29.61 3.87
C ARG A 9 22.37 30.96 3.14
N PHE A 10 23.59 31.45 2.96
CA PHE A 10 23.87 32.57 2.05
C PHE A 10 23.54 32.13 0.62
N PHE A 11 22.65 32.87 -0.06
CA PHE A 11 22.43 32.73 -1.50
C PHE A 11 23.17 33.86 -2.21
N VAL A 12 24.29 33.55 -2.85
CA VAL A 12 24.91 34.42 -3.85
C VAL A 12 24.34 33.99 -5.20
N SER A 13 23.58 34.89 -5.84
CA SER A 13 23.11 34.71 -7.22
C SER A 13 24.13 35.35 -8.16
N VAL A 14 24.83 34.53 -8.95
CA VAL A 14 25.54 34.99 -10.15
C VAL A 14 24.67 34.58 -11.34
N ALA A 15 24.09 35.58 -12.01
CA ALA A 15 23.43 35.38 -13.29
C ALA A 15 24.50 35.39 -14.39
N SER A 16 24.96 34.21 -14.79
CA SER A 16 25.59 34.00 -16.10
C SER A 16 24.81 32.91 -16.84
N GLY A 17 24.27 33.27 -17.99
CA GLY A 17 23.31 32.46 -18.74
C GLY A 17 23.89 31.12 -19.17
N GLN A 18 23.37 30.04 -18.59
CA GLN A 18 23.48 28.65 -19.05
C GLN A 18 22.38 27.82 -18.36
N ALA A 19 21.12 28.09 -18.70
CA ALA A 19 19.98 27.32 -18.19
C ALA A 19 20.01 25.84 -18.66
N ALA A 20 20.69 25.55 -19.78
CA ALA A 20 20.83 24.21 -20.34
C ALA A 20 21.75 23.31 -19.49
N ASP A 21 22.86 23.85 -18.96
CA ASP A 21 23.85 23.06 -18.21
C ASP A 21 23.36 22.67 -16.81
N ALA A 22 22.54 23.53 -16.18
CA ALA A 22 21.89 23.21 -14.91
C ALA A 22 20.84 22.10 -15.02
N VAL A 23 20.16 21.99 -16.16
CA VAL A 23 19.20 20.91 -16.44
C VAL A 23 19.92 19.61 -16.75
N ALA A 24 21.01 19.67 -17.52
CA ALA A 24 21.85 18.50 -17.79
C ALA A 24 22.47 17.93 -16.50
N ALA A 25 23.01 18.78 -15.63
CA ALA A 25 23.57 18.36 -14.34
C ALA A 25 22.49 17.76 -13.41
N ARG A 26 21.27 18.31 -13.42
CA ARG A 26 20.13 17.75 -12.68
C ARG A 26 19.75 16.36 -13.17
N ASN A 27 19.66 16.16 -14.48
CA ASN A 27 19.31 14.86 -15.05
C ASN A 27 20.38 13.81 -14.74
N LEU A 28 21.67 14.15 -14.86
CA LEU A 28 22.77 13.25 -14.51
C LEU A 28 22.77 12.85 -13.02
N LEU A 29 22.42 13.79 -12.13
CA LEU A 29 22.26 13.51 -10.70
C LEU A 29 21.04 12.63 -10.41
N SER A 30 19.91 12.86 -11.11
CA SER A 30 18.71 12.04 -10.99
C SER A 30 18.94 10.61 -11.50
N ASP A 31 19.64 10.45 -12.62
CA ASP A 31 20.00 9.14 -13.17
C ASP A 31 20.98 8.40 -12.25
N ALA A 32 21.95 9.11 -11.66
CA ALA A 32 22.88 8.53 -10.68
C ALA A 32 22.19 8.12 -9.37
N ILE A 33 21.16 8.84 -8.92
CA ILE A 33 20.34 8.47 -7.75
C ILE A 33 19.41 7.30 -8.07
N SER A 34 18.95 7.18 -9.33
CA SER A 34 18.09 6.09 -9.80
C SER A 34 18.79 4.72 -9.89
N LEU A 35 20.12 4.67 -9.76
CA LEU A 35 20.90 3.41 -9.75
C LEU A 35 20.89 2.70 -8.38
N VAL A 36 20.39 3.34 -7.33
CA VAL A 36 20.10 2.65 -6.07
C VAL A 36 18.85 1.80 -6.32
N PRO A 37 18.94 0.46 -6.28
CA PRO A 37 17.76 -0.39 -6.43
C PRO A 37 16.74 0.05 -5.38
N LYS A 38 15.59 0.53 -5.84
CA LYS A 38 14.47 0.84 -4.94
C LYS A 38 14.03 -0.47 -4.34
N GLU A 39 14.48 -0.78 -3.13
CA GLU A 39 14.01 -1.95 -2.39
C GLU A 39 12.48 -1.91 -2.39
N SER A 40 11.88 -2.99 -2.91
CA SER A 40 10.44 -3.10 -2.98
C SER A 40 9.91 -3.25 -1.56
N VAL A 41 9.08 -2.29 -1.13
CA VAL A 41 8.40 -2.38 0.17
C VAL A 41 7.54 -3.63 0.18
N ARG A 42 7.81 -4.54 1.12
CA ARG A 42 6.94 -5.69 1.37
C ARG A 42 5.81 -5.27 2.30
N VAL A 43 4.57 -5.31 1.80
CA VAL A 43 3.38 -5.05 2.62
C VAL A 43 2.99 -6.29 3.41
N GLY A 44 2.37 -6.11 4.58
CA GLY A 44 2.03 -7.20 5.49
C GLY A 44 1.20 -8.31 4.84
N THR A 45 0.29 -7.96 3.93
CA THR A 45 -0.54 -8.90 3.15
C THR A 45 0.30 -9.91 2.36
N THR A 46 1.52 -9.55 1.96
CA THR A 46 2.41 -10.46 1.20
C THR A 46 3.26 -11.37 2.08
N ASP A 47 3.37 -11.08 3.39
CA ASP A 47 4.23 -11.84 4.30
C ASP A 47 3.51 -13.03 4.96
N THR A 48 3.02 -13.93 4.12
CA THR A 48 2.21 -15.09 4.53
C THR A 48 2.89 -15.97 5.57
N ALA A 49 4.22 -16.08 5.56
CA ALA A 49 4.99 -16.82 6.54
C ALA A 49 4.81 -16.28 7.97
N MET A 50 4.58 -14.96 8.12
CA MET A 50 4.38 -14.32 9.41
C MET A 50 3.02 -14.67 10.04
N TYR A 51 1.97 -14.77 9.22
CA TYR A 51 0.60 -14.80 9.72
C TYR A 51 -0.15 -16.11 9.47
N TYR A 52 0.17 -16.90 8.43
CA TYR A 52 -0.52 -18.19 8.20
C TYR A 52 -0.46 -19.14 9.40
N PRO A 53 0.68 -19.33 10.09
CA PRO A 53 0.73 -20.19 11.27
C PRO A 53 -0.15 -19.70 12.42
N ARG A 54 -0.42 -18.38 12.48
CA ARG A 54 -1.25 -17.76 13.53
C ARG A 54 -2.74 -17.82 13.21
N LEU A 55 -3.11 -18.00 11.95
CA LEU A 55 -4.50 -18.13 11.51
C LEU A 55 -4.94 -19.59 11.41
N ALA A 56 -4.01 -20.54 11.43
CA ALA A 56 -4.31 -21.96 11.25
C ALA A 56 -5.16 -22.49 12.42
N GLY A 57 -6.34 -23.01 12.11
CA GLY A 57 -7.29 -23.53 13.10
C GLY A 57 -8.08 -22.45 13.84
N GLU A 58 -7.83 -21.17 13.56
CA GLU A 58 -8.55 -20.05 14.16
C GLU A 58 -9.73 -19.62 13.29
N ARG A 59 -10.75 -19.06 13.94
CA ARG A 59 -11.87 -18.40 13.27
C ARG A 59 -11.46 -16.97 12.95
N VAL A 60 -11.38 -16.63 11.67
CA VAL A 60 -10.80 -15.37 11.20
C VAL A 60 -11.90 -14.45 10.66
N THR A 61 -11.96 -13.24 11.20
CA THR A 61 -12.78 -12.17 10.63
C THR A 61 -11.87 -11.10 10.05
N LEU A 62 -12.18 -10.64 8.83
CA LEU A 62 -11.33 -9.72 8.09
C LEU A 62 -12.00 -8.35 7.98
N LEU A 63 -11.26 -7.30 8.34
CA LEU A 63 -11.59 -5.93 7.95
C LEU A 63 -10.83 -5.63 6.66
N ALA A 64 -11.55 -5.50 5.54
CA ALA A 64 -10.94 -5.37 4.22
C ALA A 64 -11.73 -4.43 3.32
N ASN A 65 -11.04 -3.84 2.35
CA ASN A 65 -11.62 -3.03 1.28
C ASN A 65 -11.07 -3.51 -0.07
N HIS A 66 -11.52 -2.89 -1.16
CA HIS A 66 -11.12 -3.26 -2.52
C HIS A 66 -9.60 -3.22 -2.81
N THR A 67 -8.78 -2.58 -1.96
CA THR A 67 -7.32 -2.52 -2.14
C THR A 67 -6.58 -3.64 -1.42
N SER A 68 -7.28 -4.53 -0.71
CA SER A 68 -6.70 -5.63 0.07
C SER A 68 -6.26 -6.80 -0.83
N MET A 69 -5.34 -6.52 -1.74
CA MET A 69 -4.92 -7.40 -2.84
C MET A 69 -3.52 -7.99 -2.61
N ILE A 70 -3.31 -9.21 -3.12
CA ILE A 70 -1.99 -9.82 -3.33
C ILE A 70 -1.88 -10.13 -4.83
N GLY A 71 -1.14 -9.32 -5.57
CA GLY A 71 -1.20 -9.33 -7.03
C GLY A 71 -2.64 -9.05 -7.50
N GLU A 72 -3.14 -9.89 -8.40
CA GLU A 72 -4.48 -9.73 -9.00
C GLU A 72 -5.62 -10.39 -8.18
N ARG A 73 -5.34 -10.87 -6.97
CA ARG A 73 -6.32 -11.58 -6.15
C ARG A 73 -6.55 -10.92 -4.81
N HIS A 74 -7.81 -10.89 -4.37
CA HIS A 74 -8.18 -10.36 -3.07
C HIS A 74 -7.72 -11.30 -1.94
N LEU A 75 -7.28 -10.75 -0.82
CA LEU A 75 -6.81 -11.52 0.35
C LEU A 75 -7.86 -12.54 0.82
N ILE A 76 -9.13 -12.14 0.84
CA ILE A 76 -10.26 -13.00 1.24
C ILE A 76 -10.31 -14.26 0.38
N ASP A 77 -10.21 -14.12 -0.95
CA ASP A 77 -10.27 -15.26 -1.88
C ASP A 77 -9.06 -16.19 -1.69
N ILE A 78 -7.91 -15.61 -1.36
CA ILE A 78 -6.66 -16.33 -1.11
C ILE A 78 -6.74 -17.15 0.16
N LEU A 79 -7.30 -16.59 1.24
CA LEU A 79 -7.46 -17.28 2.53
C LEU A 79 -8.56 -18.33 2.45
N HIS A 80 -9.71 -17.99 1.86
CA HIS A 80 -10.81 -18.93 1.64
C HIS A 80 -10.37 -20.14 0.80
N ALA A 81 -9.71 -19.91 -0.34
CA ALA A 81 -9.23 -21.00 -1.20
C ALA A 81 -8.13 -21.87 -0.55
N ARG A 82 -7.46 -21.38 0.49
CA ARG A 82 -6.48 -22.14 1.28
C ARG A 82 -7.11 -22.90 2.46
N GLY A 83 -8.42 -22.78 2.67
CA GLY A 83 -9.13 -23.49 3.72
C GLY A 83 -9.00 -22.87 5.11
N PHE A 84 -8.65 -21.58 5.21
CA PHE A 84 -8.78 -20.85 6.47
C PHE A 84 -10.26 -20.64 6.79
N ASP A 85 -10.64 -20.73 8.07
CA ASP A 85 -12.01 -20.51 8.54
C ASP A 85 -12.31 -19.01 8.61
N VAL A 86 -12.58 -18.40 7.45
CA VAL A 86 -12.96 -16.99 7.34
C VAL A 86 -14.46 -16.85 7.58
N THR A 87 -14.83 -16.25 8.71
CA THR A 87 -16.22 -16.31 9.21
C THR A 87 -17.06 -15.07 8.93
N ALA A 88 -16.41 -13.93 8.70
CA ALA A 88 -17.08 -12.68 8.39
C ALA A 88 -16.12 -11.68 7.72
N ILE A 89 -16.69 -10.76 6.95
CA ILE A 89 -15.97 -9.67 6.29
C ILE A 89 -16.61 -8.35 6.70
N PHE A 90 -15.82 -7.50 7.34
CA PHE A 90 -16.18 -6.11 7.55
C PHE A 90 -15.58 -5.27 6.43
N ALA A 91 -16.42 -4.53 5.73
CA ALA A 91 -16.00 -3.61 4.70
C ALA A 91 -16.40 -2.17 5.08
N PRO A 92 -15.55 -1.18 4.80
CA PRO A 92 -15.94 0.24 4.87
C PRO A 92 -17.01 0.60 3.82
N GLU A 93 -17.33 1.88 3.70
CA GLU A 93 -18.45 2.46 2.93
C GLU A 93 -18.59 2.02 1.46
N HIS A 94 -17.53 1.49 0.82
CA HIS A 94 -17.54 1.07 -0.59
C HIS A 94 -17.50 -0.46 -0.80
N GLY A 95 -17.74 -1.23 0.26
CA GLY A 95 -17.59 -2.67 0.22
C GLY A 95 -16.15 -3.12 -0.03
N PHE A 96 -15.92 -4.42 -0.05
CA PHE A 96 -14.59 -4.98 -0.30
C PHE A 96 -14.38 -5.44 -1.75
N ARG A 97 -15.46 -5.59 -2.53
CA ARG A 97 -15.38 -5.91 -3.97
C ARG A 97 -15.26 -4.67 -4.85
N GLY A 98 -15.44 -3.47 -4.31
CA GLY A 98 -15.35 -2.20 -5.07
C GLY A 98 -16.51 -1.98 -6.06
N THR A 99 -17.61 -2.72 -5.90
CA THR A 99 -18.82 -2.63 -6.74
C THR A 99 -19.89 -1.72 -6.14
N ALA A 100 -19.64 -1.13 -4.97
CA ALA A 100 -20.54 -0.23 -4.29
C ALA A 100 -20.42 1.19 -4.84
N ASP A 101 -21.55 1.86 -5.07
CA ASP A 101 -21.52 3.27 -5.43
C ASP A 101 -21.16 4.15 -4.21
N PRO A 102 -20.43 5.26 -4.41
CA PRO A 102 -20.16 6.21 -3.34
C PRO A 102 -21.43 6.77 -2.70
N GLY A 103 -21.60 6.58 -1.39
CA GLY A 103 -22.74 7.10 -0.64
C GLY A 103 -23.95 6.18 -0.55
N GLU A 104 -23.91 4.97 -1.11
CA GLU A 104 -24.91 3.95 -0.82
C GLU A 104 -24.76 3.41 0.61
N HIS A 105 -25.88 3.28 1.32
CA HIS A 105 -25.92 2.54 2.57
C HIS A 105 -25.74 1.05 2.27
N MET A 106 -24.54 0.51 2.53
CA MET A 106 -24.30 -0.92 2.46
C MET A 106 -24.81 -1.61 3.72
N GLY A 107 -25.92 -2.34 3.61
CA GLY A 107 -26.34 -3.31 4.62
C GLY A 107 -25.47 -4.57 4.58
N GLY A 108 -25.61 -5.45 5.59
CA GLY A 108 -24.95 -6.76 5.58
C GLY A 108 -25.40 -7.61 4.38
N SER A 109 -24.46 -8.32 3.75
CA SER A 109 -24.71 -9.17 2.59
C SER A 109 -23.75 -10.36 2.60
N VAL A 110 -24.08 -11.44 1.90
CA VAL A 110 -23.19 -12.59 1.74
C VAL A 110 -22.42 -12.45 0.43
N ASP A 111 -21.10 -12.57 0.48
CA ASP A 111 -20.25 -12.53 -0.71
C ASP A 111 -20.56 -13.71 -1.64
N ALA A 112 -21.00 -13.44 -2.86
CA ALA A 112 -21.42 -14.48 -3.80
C ALA A 112 -20.28 -15.42 -4.22
N ALA A 113 -19.02 -14.96 -4.19
CA ALA A 113 -17.87 -15.75 -4.62
C ALA A 113 -17.40 -16.76 -3.55
N THR A 114 -17.54 -16.41 -2.27
CA THR A 114 -17.00 -17.20 -1.14
C THR A 114 -18.07 -17.74 -0.20
N GLY A 115 -19.28 -17.19 -0.22
CA GLY A 115 -20.36 -17.53 0.73
C GLY A 115 -20.15 -16.96 2.14
N ILE A 116 -19.17 -16.08 2.32
CA ILE A 116 -18.84 -15.47 3.61
C ILE A 116 -19.74 -14.24 3.85
N PRO A 117 -20.32 -14.08 5.06
CA PRO A 117 -21.15 -12.92 5.41
C PRO A 117 -20.36 -11.64 5.66
#